data_AF-A0A941I9C8-F1
#
_entry.id   AF-A0A941I9C8-F1
#
_cell.length_a   1.000
_cell.length_b   1.000
_cell.length_c   1.000
_cell.angle_alpha   90.00
_cell.angle_beta   90.00
_cell.angle_gamma   90.00
#
_symmetry.space_group_name_H-M   'P 1'
#
loop_
_entity.id
_entity.type
_entity.pdbx_description
1 polymer ?
#
loop_
_entity_poly.entity_id
_entity_poly.type
_entity_poly.pdbx_seq_one_letter_code
_entity_poly.pdbx_strand_id
1 'polypeptide(L)'
;EWIIVDDGSKDDTAAIVNEYAQKYPFIRLVQRPDRGFRKVGGGVVAAFKFGITQIQHQDYQYIAKLDGDMSFGPRYLEKMFAEFEHDPQLAAVSGKVFRTEQN
;
A
#
# COMPACT_ATOMS: atom_id res chain seq x y z
N GLU A 1 -4.84 -9.74 0.65
CA GLU A 1 -4.83 -8.96 1.91
C GLU A 1 -4.28 -7.56 1.67
N TRP A 2 -4.58 -6.61 2.56
CA TRP A 2 -4.01 -5.27 2.61
C TRP A 2 -3.21 -5.15 3.90
N ILE A 3 -1.91 -4.91 3.76
CA ILE A 3 -1.01 -4.73 4.89
C ILE A 3 -0.67 -3.25 4.98
N ILE A 4 -1.16 -2.59 6.01
CA ILE A 4 -0.86 -1.19 6.29
C ILE A 4 0.33 -1.14 7.23
N VAL A 5 1.48 -0.69 6.71
CA VAL A 5 2.71 -0.54 7.49
C VAL A 5 2.73 0.87 8.10
N ASP A 6 2.48 0.96 9.39
CA ASP A 6 2.69 2.19 10.16
C ASP A 6 4.15 2.29 10.59
N ASP A 7 4.89 3.24 10.01
CA ASP A 7 6.33 3.44 10.23
C ASP A 7 6.65 4.45 11.35
N GLY A 8 5.86 4.40 12.43
CA GLY A 8 6.05 5.24 13.62
C GLY A 8 5.24 6.54 13.61
N SER A 9 3.99 6.48 13.14
CA SER A 9 3.07 7.63 13.20
C SER A 9 2.81 8.04 14.65
N LYS A 10 2.63 9.35 14.88
CA LYS A 10 2.38 9.95 16.21
C LYS A 10 0.96 10.51 16.36
N ASP A 11 0.22 10.49 15.26
CA ASP A 11 -1.17 10.92 15.18
C ASP A 11 -2.10 9.70 15.25
N ASP A 12 -3.38 9.93 14.93
CA ASP A 12 -4.42 8.91 15.02
C ASP A 12 -4.36 7.86 13.89
N THR A 13 -3.32 7.85 13.05
CA THR A 13 -3.20 6.91 11.92
C THR A 13 -3.43 5.47 12.34
N ALA A 14 -2.78 4.99 13.40
CA ALA A 14 -2.94 3.61 13.87
C ALA A 14 -4.37 3.34 14.38
N ALA A 15 -4.98 4.29 15.09
CA ALA A 15 -6.35 4.16 15.59
C ALA A 15 -7.36 4.08 14.44
N ILE A 16 -7.22 4.94 13.42
CA ILE A 16 -8.07 4.93 12.22
C ILE A 16 -7.94 3.58 11.51
N VAL A 17 -6.72 3.11 11.23
CA VAL A 17 -6.52 1.83 10.51
C VAL A 17 -7.12 0.66 11.29
N ASN A 18 -6.99 0.65 12.62
CA ASN A 18 -7.58 -0.40 13.47
C ASN A 18 -9.11 -0.41 13.39
N GLU A 19 -9.77 0.74 13.32
CA GLU A 19 -11.22 0.82 13.11
C GLU A 19 -11.63 0.16 11.78
N TYR A 20 -10.87 0.40 10.71
CA TYR A 20 -11.13 -0.23 9.41
C TYR A 20 -10.81 -1.73 9.41
N ALA A 21 -9.74 -2.16 10.10
CA ALA A 21 -9.39 -3.57 10.24
C ALA A 21 -10.47 -4.37 10.97
N GLN A 22 -11.19 -3.76 11.91
CA GLN A 22 -12.35 -4.40 12.55
C GLN A 22 -13.53 -4.60 11.60
N LYS A 23 -13.71 -3.70 10.63
CA LYS A 23 -14.82 -3.75 9.65
C LYS A 23 -14.49 -4.62 8.43
N TYR A 24 -13.23 -4.67 8.04
CA TYR A 24 -12.77 -5.30 6.81
C TYR A 24 -11.65 -6.31 7.12
N PRO A 25 -11.97 -7.62 7.18
CA PRO A 25 -11.00 -8.66 7.57
C PRO A 25 -9.77 -8.78 6.68
N PHE A 26 -9.81 -8.22 5.47
CA PHE A 26 -8.66 -8.20 4.58
C PHE A 26 -7.65 -7.10 4.93
N ILE A 27 -7.96 -6.16 5.83
CA ILE A 27 -7.06 -5.07 6.25
C ILE A 27 -6.33 -5.49 7.53
N ARG A 28 -5.02 -5.31 7.54
CA ARG A 28 -4.17 -5.64 8.69
C ARG A 28 -3.15 -4.53 8.95
N LEU A 29 -3.14 -4.01 10.17
CA LEU A 29 -2.12 -3.05 10.63
C LEU A 29 -0.88 -3.80 11.10
N VAL A 30 0.29 -3.35 10.66
CA VAL A 30 1.59 -3.78 11.21
C VAL A 30 2.41 -2.54 11.54
N GLN A 31 2.92 -2.48 12.77
CA GLN A 31 3.59 -1.29 13.27
C GLN A 31 5.09 -1.53 13.39
N ARG A 32 5.87 -0.50 13.02
CA ARG A 32 7.32 -0.45 13.25
C ARG A 32 7.60 0.58 14.35
N PRO A 33 8.63 0.36 15.18
CA PRO A 33 9.05 1.36 16.17
C PRO A 33 9.36 2.71 15.52
N ASP A 34 8.90 3.80 16.14
CA ASP A 34 9.30 5.15 15.74
C ASP A 34 10.83 5.29 15.87
N ARG A 35 11.47 5.62 14.75
CA ARG A 35 12.93 5.84 14.70
C ARG A 35 13.34 7.20 15.27
N GLY A 36 12.39 8.08 15.58
CA GLY A 36 12.60 9.44 16.05
C GLY A 36 12.92 10.44 14.94
N PHE A 37 13.05 9.99 13.68
CA PHE A 37 13.30 10.86 12.53
C PHE A 37 12.71 10.29 11.23
N ARG A 38 12.30 11.18 10.32
CA ARG A 38 11.82 10.83 8.98
C ARG A 38 13.01 10.56 8.04
N LYS A 39 12.97 9.45 7.30
CA LYS A 39 13.99 9.11 6.28
C LYS A 39 13.34 8.86 4.93
N VAL A 40 13.42 9.85 4.04
CA VAL A 40 12.94 9.73 2.66
C VAL A 40 13.82 8.72 1.89
N GLY A 41 13.23 8.03 0.91
CA GLY A 41 13.91 6.98 0.15
C GLY A 41 14.12 5.72 0.99
N GLY A 42 15.25 5.63 1.69
CA GLY A 42 15.63 4.42 2.43
C GLY A 42 14.63 3.99 3.52
N GLY A 43 13.93 4.94 4.15
CA GLY A 43 12.88 4.62 5.13
C GLY A 43 11.66 3.96 4.47
N VAL A 44 11.24 4.46 3.30
CA VAL A 44 10.13 3.88 2.51
C VAL A 44 10.47 2.47 2.05
N VAL A 45 11.70 2.25 1.56
CA VAL A 45 12.17 0.91 1.17
C VAL A 45 12.16 -0.04 2.37
N ALA A 46 12.62 0.42 3.54
CA ALA A 46 12.62 -0.41 4.74
C ALA A 46 11.19 -0.76 5.21
N ALA A 47 10.25 0.18 5.13
CA ALA A 47 8.86 -0.06 5.48
C ALA A 47 8.20 -1.05 4.52
N PHE A 48 8.45 -0.92 3.22
CA PHE A 48 7.95 -1.86 2.21
C PHE A 48 8.52 -3.26 2.41
N LYS A 49 9.84 -3.38 2.62
CA LYS A 49 10.49 -4.68 2.91
C LYS A 49 9.96 -5.32 4.19
N PHE A 50 9.71 -4.52 5.23
CA PHE A 50 9.05 -5.01 6.44
C PHE A 50 7.65 -5.54 6.11
N GLY A 51 6.83 -4.81 5.36
CA GLY A 51 5.51 -5.27 4.92
C GLY A 51 5.55 -6.61 4.17
N ILE A 52 6.55 -6.83 3.31
CA ILE A 52 6.74 -8.13 2.62
C ILE A 52 6.89 -9.28 3.61
N THR A 53 7.65 -9.10 4.70
CA THR A 53 7.82 -10.18 5.71
C THR A 53 6.56 -10.47 6.51
N GLN A 54 5.53 -9.63 6.38
CA GLN A 54 4.25 -9.75 7.06
C GLN A 54 3.16 -10.41 6.19
N ILE A 55 3.45 -10.77 4.94
CA ILE A 55 2.49 -11.43 4.05
C ILE A 55 2.10 -12.79 4.62
N GLN A 56 0.79 -13.03 4.74
CA GLN A 56 0.23 -14.28 5.27
C GLN A 56 -0.23 -15.21 4.15
N HIS A 57 -0.85 -14.64 3.10
CA HIS A 57 -1.30 -15.41 1.94
C HIS A 57 -0.12 -15.62 0.99
N GLN A 58 0.26 -16.87 0.73
CA GLN A 58 1.44 -17.18 -0.09
C GLN A 58 1.11 -17.42 -1.57
N ASP A 59 -0.18 -17.50 -1.90
CA ASP A 59 -0.74 -17.79 -3.22
C ASP A 59 -1.12 -16.52 -4.00
N TYR A 60 -0.56 -15.36 -3.63
CA TYR A 60 -0.78 -14.12 -4.38
C TYR A 60 -0.04 -14.13 -5.72
N GLN A 61 -0.66 -13.58 -6.76
CA GLN A 61 -0.04 -13.42 -8.09
C GLN A 61 0.64 -12.06 -8.26
N TYR A 62 0.14 -11.03 -7.56
CA TYR A 62 0.61 -9.66 -7.71
C TYR A 62 0.83 -9.01 -6.35
N ILE A 63 1.80 -8.10 -6.27
CA ILE A 63 2.01 -7.21 -5.13
C ILE A 63 1.87 -5.75 -5.59
N ALA A 64 1.03 -4.99 -4.90
CA ALA A 64 0.84 -3.57 -5.15
C ALA A 64 1.41 -2.76 -3.99
N LYS A 65 2.23 -1.76 -4.29
CA LYS A 65 2.66 -0.73 -3.34
C LYS A 65 1.85 0.53 -3.59
N LEU A 66 1.14 1.00 -2.56
CA LEU A 66 0.39 2.26 -2.58
C LEU A 66 0.84 3.14 -1.41
N ASP A 67 0.86 4.46 -1.62
CA ASP A 67 1.07 5.41 -0.53
C ASP A 67 -0.27 5.70 0.16
N GLY A 68 -0.24 6.00 1.46
CA GLY A 68 -1.44 6.17 2.30
C GLY A 68 -2.26 7.44 2.01
N ASP A 69 -1.74 8.35 1.19
CA ASP A 69 -2.36 9.61 0.78
C ASP A 69 -2.88 9.60 -0.67
N MET A 70 -2.94 8.41 -1.28
CA MET A 70 -3.42 8.22 -2.63
C MET A 70 -4.94 8.09 -2.70
N SER A 71 -5.51 8.67 -3.75
CA SER A 71 -6.92 8.55 -4.12
C SER A 71 -6.98 8.25 -5.61
N PHE A 72 -7.71 7.21 -6.01
CA PHE A 72 -7.79 6.80 -7.41
C PHE A 72 -9.18 6.28 -7.76
N GLY A 73 -9.54 6.32 -9.05
CA GLY A 73 -10.82 5.81 -9.51
C GLY A 73 -10.97 4.30 -9.31
N PRO A 74 -12.20 3.77 -9.31
CA PRO A 74 -12.49 2.38 -8.97
C PRO A 74 -11.81 1.36 -9.91
N ARG A 75 -11.45 1.80 -11.13
CA ARG A 75 -10.81 0.96 -12.15
C ARG A 75 -9.28 1.00 -12.14
N TYR A 76 -8.64 1.62 -11.13
CA TYR A 76 -7.19 1.84 -11.14
C TYR A 76 -6.40 0.51 -11.14
N LEU A 77 -6.70 -0.39 -10.20
CA LEU A 77 -6.05 -1.70 -10.14
C LEU A 77 -6.55 -2.65 -11.24
N GLU A 78 -7.85 -2.59 -11.59
CA GLU A 78 -8.43 -3.38 -12.69
C GLU A 78 -7.66 -3.18 -14.00
N LYS A 79 -7.37 -1.91 -14.35
CA LYS A 79 -6.61 -1.59 -15.55
C LYS A 79 -5.18 -2.12 -15.50
N MET A 80 -4.54 -2.11 -14.33
CA MET A 80 -3.19 -2.68 -14.17
C MET A 80 -3.19 -4.19 -14.39
N PHE A 81 -4.19 -4.90 -13.87
CA PHE A 81 -4.30 -6.34 -14.07
C PHE A 81 -4.56 -6.71 -15.54
N ALA A 82 -5.36 -5.90 -16.25
CA ALA A 82 -5.57 -6.10 -17.68
C ALA A 82 -4.26 -6.02 -18.51
N GLU A 83 -3.31 -5.17 -18.13
CA GLU A 83 -1.98 -5.11 -18.80
C GLU A 83 -1.16 -6.39 -18.57
N PHE A 84 -1.21 -6.97 -17.36
CA PHE A 84 -0.55 -8.24 -17.08
C PHE A 84 -1.21 -9.43 -17.80
N GLU A 85 -2.53 -9.41 -17.96
CA GLU A 85 -3.25 -10.42 -18.75
C GLU A 85 -2.91 -10.31 -20.25
N HIS A 86 -2.72 -9.08 -20.74
CA HIS A 86 -2.38 -8.83 -22.13
C HIS A 86 -0.95 -9.24 -22.50
N ASP A 87 0.02 -8.95 -21.63
CA ASP A 87 1.43 -9.28 -21.83
C ASP A 87 1.97 -10.13 -20.66
N PRO A 88 2.03 -11.48 -20.82
CA PRO A 88 2.59 -12.37 -19.81
C PRO A 88 4.09 -12.15 -19.50
N GLN A 89 4.82 -11.37 -20.32
CA GLN A 89 6.22 -11.00 -20.05
C GLN A 89 6.34 -9.68 -19.26
N LEU A 90 5.25 -8.97 -19.02
CA LEU A 90 5.24 -7.71 -18.28
C LEU A 90 5.61 -7.94 -16.80
N ALA A 91 6.74 -7.37 -16.37
CA ALA A 91 7.22 -7.55 -14.99
C ALA A 91 6.61 -6.55 -13.99
N ALA A 92 6.26 -5.34 -14.45
CA ALA A 92 5.70 -4.30 -13.59
C ALA A 92 4.89 -3.29 -14.40
N VAL A 93 3.84 -2.76 -13.78
CA VAL A 93 3.00 -1.69 -14.31
C VAL A 93 2.80 -0.61 -13.25
N SER A 94 2.63 0.63 -13.68
CA SER A 94 2.31 1.75 -12.80
C SER A 94 1.31 2.67 -13.47
N GLY A 95 0.44 3.27 -12.67
CA GLY A 95 -0.64 4.13 -13.13
C GLY A 95 -0.37 5.57 -12.73
N LYS A 96 -0.77 6.52 -13.58
CA LYS A 96 -0.76 7.95 -13.23
C LYS A 96 -2.11 8.35 -12.68
N VAL A 97 -2.13 8.95 -11.49
CA VAL A 97 -3.32 9.56 -10.90
C VAL A 97 -3.36 11.01 -11.32
N PHE A 98 -4.44 11.42 -11.98
CA PHE A 98 -4.70 12.82 -12.30
C PHE A 98 -5.67 13.40 -11.28
N ARG A 99 -5.27 14.48 -10.60
CA ARG A 99 -6.17 15.31 -9.80
C ARG A 99 -6.45 16.57 -10.60
N THR A 100 -7.73 16.83 -10.90
CA THR A 100 -8.13 18.12 -11.46
C THR A 100 -8.10 19.16 -10.35
N GLU A 101 -7.22 20.15 -10.46
CA GLU A 101 -7.27 21.34 -9.61
C GLU A 101 -8.53 22.13 -10.02
N GLN A 102 -9.44 22.36 -9.06
CA GLN A 102 -10.51 23.32 -9.24
C GLN A 102 -9.90 24.71 -8.99
N ASN A 103 -9.71 25.48 -10.06
CA ASN A 103 -9.49 26.93 -9.98
C ASN A 103 -10.78 27.64 -9.59
#